data_AF-A0A1S3ZIH2-F1
#
_entry.id   AF-A0A1S3ZIH2-F1
#
_cell.length_a   1.000
_cell.length_b   1.000
_cell.length_c   1.000
_cell.angle_alpha   90.00
_cell.angle_beta   90.00
_cell.angle_gamma   90.00
#
_symmetry.space_group_name_H-M   'P 1'
#
loop_
_entity.id
_entity.type
_entity.pdbx_description
1 polymer ?
#
loop_
_entity_poly.entity_id
_entity_poly.type
_entity_poly.pdbx_seq_one_letter_code
_entity_poly.pdbx_strand_id
1 'polypeptide(L)'
;MAANDLALDLEELKHLQNIAKRPRVVSLISSEIRNLEKLSKDSASAASLQTAAPVSTAAKVTPSQLLNYVSVASFSWDQDNDKVKIYLSLEGVDQEKMVTEFKPMSFDAKFQDVHGKNYRFSLPKLNKEIVPEKCKVLVKPTRVVITLAKASKGNWLDLHYKEDKFKPNLDKEKDPMAGIMDLMKNMYEDGDEEMKRTIAKAWTDARSGKAADPLKRFS
;
A
#
# COMPACT_ATOMS: atom_id res chain seq x y z
N MET A 1 -10.22 27.37 -22.12
CA MET A 1 -9.41 26.27 -22.69
C MET A 1 -9.83 24.90 -22.14
N ALA A 2 -9.95 24.72 -20.81
CA ALA A 2 -10.29 23.42 -20.19
C ALA A 2 -11.56 22.69 -20.72
N ALA A 3 -12.59 23.43 -21.14
CA ALA A 3 -13.80 22.81 -21.72
C ALA A 3 -13.56 22.15 -23.09
N ASN A 4 -12.53 22.58 -23.81
CA ASN A 4 -12.18 22.04 -25.12
C ASN A 4 -11.39 20.72 -24.97
N ASP A 5 -10.45 20.66 -24.02
CA ASP A 5 -9.72 19.42 -23.70
C ASP A 5 -10.66 18.30 -23.21
N LEU A 6 -11.63 18.62 -22.34
CA LEU A 6 -12.61 17.65 -21.86
C LEU A 6 -13.50 17.07 -22.99
N ALA A 7 -13.79 17.87 -24.01
CA ALA A 7 -14.58 17.41 -25.16
C ALA A 7 -13.76 16.43 -26.03
N LEU A 8 -12.47 16.73 -26.22
CA LEU A 8 -11.54 15.85 -26.95
C LEU A 8 -11.30 14.53 -26.20
N ASP A 9 -11.12 14.58 -24.89
CA ASP A 9 -10.96 13.40 -24.04
C ASP A 9 -12.20 12.48 -24.09
N LEU A 10 -13.40 13.09 -24.11
CA LEU A 10 -14.66 12.33 -24.25
C LEU A 10 -14.76 11.64 -25.60
N GLU A 11 -14.31 12.29 -26.68
CA GLU A 11 -14.32 11.73 -28.01
C GLU A 11 -13.32 10.56 -28.13
N GLU A 12 -12.11 10.72 -27.57
CA GLU A 12 -11.09 9.66 -27.54
C GLU A 12 -11.55 8.46 -26.72
N LEU A 13 -12.17 8.66 -25.56
CA LEU A 13 -12.68 7.57 -24.73
C LEU A 13 -13.81 6.80 -25.42
N LYS A 14 -14.70 7.49 -26.16
CA LYS A 14 -15.74 6.85 -26.98
C LYS A 14 -15.12 6.01 -28.10
N HIS A 15 -14.03 6.49 -28.70
CA HIS A 15 -13.29 5.71 -29.69
C HIS A 15 -12.66 4.46 -29.08
N LEU A 16 -11.98 4.58 -27.92
CA LEU A 16 -11.36 3.46 -27.21
C LEU A 16 -12.38 2.41 -26.73
N GLN A 17 -13.58 2.84 -26.35
CA GLN A 17 -14.68 1.94 -25.98
C GLN A 17 -15.07 1.01 -27.13
N ASN A 18 -15.12 1.52 -28.36
CA ASN A 18 -15.44 0.74 -29.56
C ASN A 18 -14.34 -0.27 -29.93
N ILE A 19 -13.08 0.01 -29.59
CA ILE A 19 -11.94 -0.87 -29.86
C ILE A 19 -11.81 -1.96 -28.78
N ALA A 20 -12.21 -1.66 -27.55
CA ALA A 20 -12.05 -2.55 -26.40
C ALA A 20 -12.92 -3.81 -26.51
N LYS A 21 -12.27 -4.99 -26.52
CA LYS A 21 -12.96 -6.31 -26.61
C LYS A 21 -13.17 -6.99 -25.26
N ARG A 22 -12.44 -6.58 -24.22
CA ARG A 22 -12.47 -7.22 -22.90
C ARG A 22 -13.56 -6.58 -22.02
N PRO A 23 -14.49 -7.36 -21.43
CA PRO A 23 -15.65 -6.83 -20.72
C PRO A 23 -15.27 -5.97 -19.50
N ARG A 24 -14.21 -6.34 -18.77
CA ARG A 24 -13.69 -5.52 -17.66
C ARG A 24 -13.18 -4.16 -18.14
N VAL A 25 -12.52 -4.12 -19.30
CA VAL A 25 -11.95 -2.89 -19.87
C VAL A 25 -13.07 -2.01 -20.43
N VAL A 26 -14.04 -2.60 -21.13
CA VAL A 26 -15.24 -1.88 -21.61
C VAL A 26 -16.00 -1.25 -20.43
N SER A 27 -16.18 -1.99 -19.33
CA SER A 27 -16.85 -1.47 -18.13
C SER A 27 -16.09 -0.30 -17.50
N LEU A 28 -14.76 -0.36 -17.46
CA LEU A 28 -13.92 0.70 -16.92
C LEU A 28 -14.04 1.97 -17.76
N ILE A 29 -13.84 1.86 -19.08
CA ILE A 29 -13.93 2.98 -20.03
C ILE A 29 -15.33 3.59 -20.00
N SER A 30 -16.39 2.77 -19.99
CA SER A 30 -17.78 3.24 -19.93
C SER A 30 -18.09 4.02 -18.65
N SER A 31 -17.46 3.66 -17.53
CA SER A 31 -17.65 4.36 -16.25
C SER A 31 -16.97 5.72 -16.28
N GLU A 32 -15.78 5.80 -16.88
CA GLU A 32 -15.02 7.06 -17.03
C GLU A 32 -15.74 8.04 -17.96
N ILE A 33 -16.30 7.56 -19.08
CA ILE A 33 -17.12 8.38 -19.99
C ILE A 33 -18.29 9.03 -19.24
N ARG A 34 -19.03 8.25 -18.43
CA ARG A 34 -20.16 8.79 -17.65
C ARG A 34 -19.72 9.82 -16.61
N ASN A 35 -18.55 9.64 -16.02
CA ASN A 35 -17.99 10.58 -15.04
C ASN A 35 -17.69 11.93 -15.70
N LEU A 36 -17.02 11.90 -16.86
CA LEU A 36 -16.69 13.11 -17.63
C LEU A 36 -17.94 13.81 -18.20
N GLU A 37 -18.94 13.06 -18.67
CA GLU A 37 -20.23 13.63 -19.10
C GLU A 37 -20.98 14.33 -17.94
N LYS A 38 -20.87 13.80 -16.72
CA LYS A 38 -21.44 14.45 -15.53
C LYS A 38 -20.70 15.74 -15.18
N LEU A 39 -19.38 15.72 -15.20
CA LEU A 39 -18.53 16.90 -14.94
C LEU A 39 -18.75 18.03 -15.97
N SER A 40 -18.99 17.69 -17.24
CA SER A 40 -19.31 18.68 -18.27
C SER A 40 -20.73 19.26 -18.11
N LYS A 41 -21.70 18.44 -17.67
CA LYS A 41 -23.09 18.89 -17.38
C LYS A 41 -23.17 19.80 -16.16
N ASP A 42 -22.39 19.50 -15.12
CA ASP A 42 -22.35 20.27 -13.88
C ASP A 42 -21.67 21.65 -14.08
N SER A 43 -20.68 21.76 -14.99
CA SER A 43 -20.07 23.05 -15.35
C SER A 43 -20.98 23.96 -16.18
N ALA A 44 -21.96 23.41 -16.91
CA ALA A 44 -22.91 24.21 -17.69
C ALA A 44 -24.07 24.78 -16.85
N SER A 45 -24.34 24.22 -15.66
CA SER A 45 -25.49 24.60 -14.82
C SER A 45 -25.17 25.64 -13.74
N ALA A 46 -23.90 26.08 -13.60
CA ALA A 46 -23.49 27.09 -12.63
C ALA A 46 -23.57 28.55 -13.13
N ALA A 47 -24.03 28.78 -14.37
CA ALA A 47 -24.05 30.11 -14.98
C ALA A 47 -25.36 30.91 -14.77
N SER A 48 -26.29 30.44 -13.93
CA SER A 48 -27.47 31.23 -13.56
C SER A 48 -27.74 31.11 -12.07
N LEU A 49 -27.23 32.07 -11.29
CA LEU A 49 -27.99 32.84 -10.29
C LEU A 49 -27.04 33.69 -9.40
N GLN A 50 -27.27 35.01 -9.50
CA GLN A 50 -27.32 36.00 -8.41
C GLN A 50 -26.11 36.87 -8.05
N THR A 51 -26.30 38.13 -8.42
CA THR A 51 -25.88 39.42 -7.87
C THR A 51 -26.12 39.59 -6.36
N ALA A 52 -25.15 40.24 -5.69
CA ALA A 52 -25.25 41.18 -4.54
C ALA A 52 -24.31 40.84 -3.37
N ALA A 53 -23.48 41.83 -3.02
CA ALA A 53 -22.42 41.85 -2.01
C ALA A 53 -22.93 42.23 -0.59
N PRO A 54 -22.08 42.62 0.40
CA PRO A 54 -21.05 41.86 1.13
C PRO A 54 -21.20 42.00 2.68
N VAL A 55 -20.53 41.18 3.51
CA VAL A 55 -19.64 41.59 4.65
C VAL A 55 -19.18 40.40 5.54
N SER A 56 -17.88 40.45 5.90
CA SER A 56 -17.10 39.86 7.02
C SER A 56 -17.65 38.63 7.78
N THR A 57 -16.90 37.57 8.10
CA THR A 57 -15.57 37.54 8.74
C THR A 57 -15.07 36.07 8.76
N ALA A 58 -13.74 35.88 8.70
CA ALA A 58 -12.98 34.75 9.25
C ALA A 58 -13.43 33.30 8.94
N ALA A 59 -12.89 32.74 7.86
CA ALA A 59 -12.09 31.50 7.87
C ALA A 59 -11.74 31.16 6.42
N LYS A 60 -10.45 31.21 6.09
CA LYS A 60 -9.93 30.76 4.79
C LYS A 60 -10.02 29.23 4.75
N VAL A 61 -11.21 28.70 4.54
CA VAL A 61 -11.40 27.37 3.99
C VAL A 61 -11.32 27.53 2.48
N THR A 62 -10.11 27.34 1.97
CA THR A 62 -9.87 27.12 0.55
C THR A 62 -10.88 26.07 0.08
N PRO A 63 -11.61 26.28 -1.02
CA PRO A 63 -12.52 25.27 -1.52
C PRO A 63 -11.69 24.00 -1.73
N SER A 64 -12.01 22.96 -0.99
CA SER A 64 -11.50 21.62 -1.25
C SER A 64 -12.06 21.21 -2.60
N GLN A 65 -11.40 21.66 -3.66
CA GLN A 65 -11.54 21.06 -4.97
C GLN A 65 -11.33 19.57 -4.74
N LEU A 66 -12.27 18.77 -5.24
CA LEU A 66 -12.21 17.32 -5.18
C LEU A 66 -11.04 16.89 -6.07
N LEU A 67 -9.81 17.05 -5.57
CA LEU A 67 -8.60 16.72 -6.29
C LEU A 67 -8.58 15.21 -6.44
N ASN A 68 -8.87 14.72 -7.64
CA ASN A 68 -8.68 13.32 -7.98
C ASN A 68 -7.18 13.00 -7.86
N TYR A 69 -6.82 12.17 -6.89
CA TYR A 69 -5.45 11.72 -6.67
C TYR A 69 -5.26 10.31 -7.23
N VAL A 70 -4.27 10.16 -8.10
CA VAL A 70 -3.81 8.87 -8.62
C VAL A 70 -2.76 8.31 -7.66
N SER A 71 -2.85 7.02 -7.31
CA SER A 71 -1.83 6.39 -6.48
C SER A 71 -0.53 6.20 -7.25
N VAL A 72 0.61 6.49 -6.61
CA VAL A 72 1.92 6.25 -7.23
C VAL A 72 2.23 4.75 -7.18
N ALA A 73 2.11 4.06 -8.33
CA ALA A 73 2.30 2.62 -8.42
C ALA A 73 3.77 2.18 -8.54
N SER A 74 4.64 3.04 -9.10
CA SER A 74 6.05 2.71 -9.34
C SER A 74 6.94 3.42 -8.34
N PHE A 75 7.38 2.67 -7.32
CA PHE A 75 8.34 3.14 -6.33
C PHE A 75 9.33 2.03 -5.99
N SER A 76 10.51 2.43 -5.53
CA SER A 76 11.51 1.54 -4.94
C SER A 76 11.95 2.08 -3.60
N TRP A 77 12.57 1.24 -2.78
CA TRP A 77 13.06 1.68 -1.48
C TRP A 77 14.33 0.93 -1.08
N ASP A 78 15.16 1.61 -0.29
CA ASP A 78 16.33 1.04 0.37
C ASP A 78 16.34 1.45 1.85
N GLN A 79 17.26 0.88 2.60
CA GLN A 79 17.45 1.25 3.99
C GLN A 79 18.91 1.14 4.41
N ASP A 80 19.26 2.03 5.33
CA ASP A 80 20.46 1.96 6.15
C ASP A 80 20.08 1.48 7.56
N ASN A 81 21.03 1.40 8.50
CA ASN A 81 20.73 0.98 9.88
C ASN A 81 19.72 1.91 10.58
N ASP A 82 19.77 3.20 10.26
CA ASP A 82 19.01 4.25 10.96
C ASP A 82 17.94 4.93 10.07
N LYS A 83 17.91 4.66 8.76
CA LYS A 83 17.08 5.39 7.79
C LYS A 83 16.46 4.45 6.76
N VAL A 84 15.31 4.82 6.23
CA VAL A 84 14.67 4.21 5.06
C VAL A 84 14.53 5.27 3.99
N LYS A 85 14.89 4.96 2.75
CA LYS A 85 14.77 5.87 1.60
C LYS A 85 13.78 5.29 0.61
N ILE A 86 12.80 6.08 0.22
CA ILE A 86 11.78 5.72 -0.75
C ILE A 86 12.00 6.60 -1.99
N TYR A 87 12.12 5.98 -3.15
CA TYR A 87 12.26 6.64 -4.44
C TYR A 87 10.94 6.52 -5.20
N LEU A 88 10.34 7.64 -5.50
CA LEU A 88 9.16 7.75 -6.36
C LEU A 88 9.63 8.23 -7.73
N SER A 89 9.36 7.45 -8.77
CA SER A 89 9.66 7.81 -10.16
C SER A 89 8.61 8.78 -10.69
N LEU A 90 8.64 10.01 -10.17
CA LEU A 90 7.79 11.14 -10.55
C LEU A 90 8.67 12.29 -11.05
N GLU A 91 8.47 12.67 -12.30
CA GLU A 91 9.12 13.79 -12.96
C GLU A 91 8.23 15.05 -12.89
N GLY A 92 8.85 16.23 -12.89
CA GLY A 92 8.11 17.50 -12.91
C GLY A 92 7.39 17.84 -11.61
N VAL A 93 7.78 17.22 -10.49
CA VAL A 93 7.23 17.56 -9.17
C VAL A 93 7.78 18.91 -8.73
N ASP A 94 6.88 19.80 -8.34
CA ASP A 94 7.22 21.05 -7.66
C ASP A 94 7.17 20.84 -6.15
N GLN A 95 8.24 21.23 -5.45
CA GLN A 95 8.33 21.10 -4.00
C GLN A 95 7.30 21.98 -3.27
N GLU A 96 6.89 23.11 -3.87
CA GLU A 96 5.89 24.00 -3.27
C GLU A 96 4.46 23.46 -3.39
N LYS A 97 4.19 22.66 -4.43
CA LYS A 97 2.90 22.01 -4.69
C LYS A 97 2.80 20.62 -4.06
N MET A 98 3.75 20.29 -3.18
CA MET A 98 3.79 19.03 -2.46
C MET A 98 3.36 19.21 -1.01
N VAL A 99 2.47 18.34 -0.54
CA VAL A 99 2.05 18.28 0.87
C VAL A 99 2.49 16.93 1.43
N THR A 100 3.26 16.94 2.50
CA THR A 100 3.73 15.72 3.17
C THR A 100 3.35 15.72 4.64
N GLU A 101 2.89 14.58 5.14
CA GLU A 101 2.46 14.38 6.51
C GLU A 101 3.17 13.12 7.06
N PHE A 102 4.07 13.33 8.02
CA PHE A 102 4.78 12.25 8.71
C PHE A 102 4.12 11.98 10.06
N LYS A 103 3.78 10.72 10.33
CA LYS A 103 3.32 10.22 11.63
C LYS A 103 4.27 9.14 12.12
N PRO A 104 4.29 8.82 13.42
CA PRO A 104 5.20 7.79 13.95
C PRO A 104 5.06 6.43 13.25
N MET A 105 3.86 6.06 12.82
CA MET A 105 3.57 4.74 12.22
C MET A 105 3.05 4.82 10.78
N SER A 106 2.95 6.01 10.19
CA SER A 106 2.38 6.20 8.85
C SER A 106 2.96 7.42 8.16
N PHE A 107 2.84 7.48 6.84
CA PHE A 107 3.28 8.62 6.04
C PHE A 107 2.37 8.85 4.85
N ASP A 108 2.12 10.12 4.52
CA ASP A 108 1.33 10.53 3.36
C ASP A 108 2.06 11.63 2.58
N ALA A 109 2.20 11.44 1.27
CA ALA A 109 2.69 12.46 0.34
C ALA A 109 1.65 12.69 -0.76
N LYS A 110 1.29 13.96 -0.95
CA LYS A 110 0.42 14.42 -2.02
C LYS A 110 1.21 15.35 -2.92
N PHE A 111 1.19 15.06 -4.21
CA PHE A 111 1.81 15.85 -5.26
C PHE A 111 0.70 16.44 -6.10
N GLN A 112 0.63 17.76 -6.19
CA GLN A 112 -0.38 18.44 -6.99
C GLN A 112 0.22 18.90 -8.32
N ASP A 113 -0.60 18.90 -9.37
CA ASP A 113 -0.25 19.48 -10.67
C ASP A 113 1.02 18.89 -11.32
N VAL A 114 1.22 17.58 -11.18
CA VAL A 114 2.32 16.85 -11.83
C VAL A 114 1.82 16.41 -13.20
N HIS A 115 2.27 17.07 -14.27
CA HIS A 115 1.77 16.85 -15.63
C HIS A 115 0.23 16.95 -15.73
N GLY A 116 -0.38 17.90 -15.02
CA GLY A 116 -1.84 18.10 -14.99
C GLY A 116 -2.62 17.05 -14.20
N LYS A 117 -1.94 16.16 -13.46
CA LYS A 117 -2.54 15.14 -12.59
C LYS A 117 -2.06 15.30 -11.15
N ASN A 118 -2.91 14.93 -10.20
CA ASN A 118 -2.50 14.86 -8.80
C ASN A 118 -2.12 13.43 -8.45
N TYR A 119 -1.03 13.25 -7.73
CA TYR A 119 -0.57 11.95 -7.27
C TYR A 119 -0.56 11.89 -5.75
N ARG A 120 -0.85 10.71 -5.19
CA ARG A 120 -0.75 10.46 -3.75
C ARG A 120 0.02 9.18 -3.50
N PHE A 121 0.97 9.24 -2.58
CA PHE A 121 1.70 8.11 -2.08
C PHE A 121 1.50 8.03 -0.56
N SER A 122 0.74 7.05 -0.10
CA SER A 122 0.36 6.89 1.30
C SER A 122 0.74 5.52 1.83
N LEU A 123 1.46 5.49 2.94
CA LEU A 123 1.79 4.29 3.71
C LEU A 123 1.03 4.34 5.04
N PRO A 124 -0.17 3.72 5.13
CA PRO A 124 -1.04 3.84 6.31
C PRO A 124 -0.48 3.13 7.54
N LYS A 125 0.33 2.07 7.35
CA LYS A 125 0.97 1.33 8.43
C LYS A 125 2.37 0.89 8.03
N LEU A 126 3.37 1.57 8.58
CA LEU A 126 4.78 1.25 8.43
C LEU A 126 5.16 0.02 9.26
N ASN A 127 6.21 -0.68 8.85
CA ASN A 127 6.71 -1.86 9.56
C ASN A 127 7.14 -1.56 11.01
N LYS A 128 7.85 -0.45 11.21
CA LYS A 128 8.27 0.07 12.52
C LYS A 128 8.13 1.58 12.60
N GLU A 129 8.29 2.09 13.81
CA GLU A 129 8.15 3.52 14.08
C GLU A 129 9.27 4.34 13.45
N ILE A 130 8.91 5.55 13.04
CA ILE A 130 9.80 6.57 12.48
C ILE A 130 9.80 7.81 13.39
N VAL A 131 10.80 8.66 13.23
CA VAL A 131 10.90 9.97 13.90
C VAL A 131 10.46 11.05 12.91
N PRO A 132 9.20 11.54 12.95
CA PRO A 132 8.66 12.46 11.95
C PRO A 132 9.53 13.71 11.75
N GLU A 133 10.05 14.26 12.85
CA GLU A 133 10.88 15.47 12.86
C GLU A 133 12.21 15.33 12.09
N LYS A 134 12.72 14.11 11.97
CA LYS A 134 13.98 13.80 11.28
C LYS A 134 13.76 13.31 9.85
N CYS A 135 12.51 13.18 9.42
CA CYS A 135 12.18 12.79 8.07
C CYS A 135 12.38 13.96 7.10
N LYS A 136 12.77 13.65 5.86
CA LYS A 136 13.09 14.65 4.84
C LYS A 136 12.53 14.23 3.49
N VAL A 137 12.19 15.21 2.66
CA VAL A 137 11.83 14.96 1.27
C VAL A 137 12.73 15.79 0.38
N LEU A 138 13.30 15.14 -0.62
CA LEU A 138 14.16 15.74 -1.63
C LEU A 138 13.52 15.52 -2.99
N VAL A 139 13.11 16.59 -3.63
CA VAL A 139 12.59 16.56 -5.00
C VAL A 139 13.76 16.71 -5.97
N LYS A 140 13.90 15.76 -6.90
CA LYS A 140 14.84 15.82 -8.03
C LYS A 140 14.05 15.92 -9.33
N PRO A 141 14.66 16.37 -10.44
CA PRO A 141 13.96 16.57 -11.71
C PRO A 141 13.16 15.35 -12.16
N THR A 142 13.74 14.15 -12.02
CA THR A 142 13.16 12.88 -12.50
C THR A 142 12.59 11.98 -11.40
N ARG A 143 12.76 12.35 -10.12
CA ARG A 143 12.33 11.50 -9.00
C ARG A 143 12.20 12.26 -7.68
N VAL A 144 11.30 11.80 -6.82
CA VAL A 144 11.20 12.27 -5.43
C VAL A 144 11.84 11.24 -4.51
N VAL A 145 12.67 11.70 -3.58
CA VAL A 145 13.33 10.87 -2.56
C VAL A 145 12.80 11.24 -1.18
N ILE A 146 12.08 10.33 -0.54
CA ILE A 146 11.58 10.49 0.83
C ILE A 146 12.50 9.70 1.76
N THR A 147 13.12 10.39 2.70
CA THR A 147 13.96 9.77 3.74
C THR A 147 13.19 9.74 5.05
N LEU A 148 12.89 8.53 5.54
CA LEU A 148 12.30 8.28 6.84
C LEU A 148 13.41 7.95 7.84
N ALA A 149 13.47 8.66 8.97
CA ALA A 149 14.38 8.34 10.06
C ALA A 149 13.73 7.27 10.96
N LYS A 150 14.39 6.14 11.18
CA LYS A 150 13.87 5.08 12.04
C LYS A 150 13.92 5.52 13.50
N ALA A 151 12.88 5.18 14.28
CA ALA A 151 12.88 5.40 15.72
C ALA A 151 13.80 4.42 16.48
N SER A 152 13.91 3.20 15.96
CA SER A 152 14.81 2.17 16.47
C SER A 152 15.72 1.63 15.36
N LYS A 153 16.99 1.40 15.71
CA LYS A 153 17.98 0.86 14.78
C LYS A 153 17.61 -0.57 14.37
N GLY A 154 17.92 -0.92 13.14
CA GLY A 154 17.77 -2.28 12.63
C GLY A 154 17.08 -2.35 11.28
N ASN A 155 16.98 -3.56 10.76
CA ASN A 155 16.48 -3.82 9.42
C ASN A 155 14.96 -3.98 9.39
N TRP A 156 14.31 -3.41 8.39
CA TRP A 156 12.91 -3.59 8.06
C TRP A 156 12.80 -4.69 7.01
N LEU A 157 11.97 -5.72 7.24
CA LEU A 157 11.77 -6.78 6.25
C LEU A 157 10.88 -6.32 5.08
N ASP A 158 10.03 -5.34 5.34
CA ASP A 158 9.11 -4.74 4.38
C ASP A 158 8.86 -3.28 4.80
N LEU A 159 8.38 -2.43 3.89
CA LEU A 159 7.90 -1.09 4.23
C LEU A 159 6.55 -1.15 4.95
N HIS A 160 5.68 -2.03 4.47
CA HIS A 160 4.35 -2.21 5.03
C HIS A 160 4.45 -3.15 6.22
N TYR A 161 3.65 -2.86 7.23
CA TYR A 161 3.42 -3.83 8.28
C TYR A 161 2.73 -5.07 7.67
N LYS A 162 3.43 -6.19 7.68
CA LYS A 162 2.86 -7.52 7.43
C LYS A 162 2.75 -8.22 8.77
N GLU A 163 1.55 -8.67 9.11
CA GLU A 163 1.38 -9.61 10.22
C GLU A 163 2.12 -10.89 9.85
N ASP A 164 3.17 -11.21 10.61
CA ASP A 164 3.74 -12.54 10.60
C ASP A 164 2.67 -13.52 11.09
N LYS A 165 1.95 -14.13 10.15
CA LYS A 165 1.04 -15.26 10.44
C LYS A 165 1.79 -16.51 10.92
N PHE A 166 3.12 -16.44 11.04
CA PHE A 166 4.03 -17.52 11.42
C PHE A 166 4.90 -17.19 12.64
N LYS A 167 4.44 -16.32 13.54
CA LYS A 167 5.03 -16.27 14.88
C LYS A 167 4.42 -17.41 15.69
N PRO A 168 5.11 -18.55 15.92
CA PRO A 168 4.73 -19.39 17.04
C PRO A 168 4.78 -18.50 18.27
N ASN A 169 3.67 -18.44 18.99
CA ASN A 169 3.57 -17.63 20.19
C ASN A 169 4.52 -18.24 21.21
N LEU A 170 5.77 -17.77 21.21
CA LEU A 170 6.77 -18.16 22.19
C LEU A 170 6.50 -17.35 23.47
N ASP A 171 5.31 -17.57 24.03
CA ASP A 171 5.04 -17.25 25.43
C ASP A 171 6.07 -18.03 26.23
N LYS A 172 7.06 -17.32 26.77
CA LYS A 172 8.21 -17.86 27.51
C LYS A 172 7.83 -18.54 28.85
N GLU A 173 6.57 -18.88 29.04
CA GLU A 173 6.03 -19.51 30.24
C GLU A 173 5.31 -20.83 30.00
N LYS A 174 5.12 -21.27 28.75
CA LYS A 174 4.56 -22.60 28.49
C LYS A 174 5.67 -23.56 28.13
N ASP A 175 5.78 -24.60 28.94
CA ASP A 175 6.81 -25.63 28.87
C ASP A 175 7.21 -25.97 27.44
N PRO A 176 8.52 -26.12 27.14
CA PRO A 176 8.99 -26.47 25.80
C PRO A 176 8.32 -27.73 25.22
N MET A 177 7.79 -28.60 26.08
CA MET A 177 6.97 -29.77 25.70
C MET A 177 5.58 -29.42 25.17
N ALA A 178 4.94 -28.36 25.66
CA ALA A 178 3.63 -27.90 25.21
C ALA A 178 3.69 -27.22 23.83
N GLY A 179 4.75 -26.46 23.56
CA GLY A 179 4.97 -25.84 22.24
C GLY A 179 5.17 -26.86 21.12
N ILE A 180 5.78 -28.00 21.44
CA ILE A 180 5.95 -29.12 20.49
C ILE A 180 4.60 -29.82 20.22
N MET A 181 3.75 -29.96 21.24
CA MET A 181 2.45 -30.63 21.12
C MET A 181 1.48 -29.83 20.24
N ASP A 182 1.50 -28.50 20.36
CA ASP A 182 0.66 -27.60 19.56
C ASP A 182 1.13 -27.53 18.10
N LEU A 183 2.45 -27.52 17.87
CA LEU A 183 3.04 -27.60 16.53
C LEU A 183 2.72 -28.92 15.83
N MET A 184 2.77 -30.05 16.54
CA MET A 184 2.40 -31.36 16.00
C MET A 184 0.90 -31.48 15.71
N LYS A 185 0.05 -30.82 16.50
CA LYS A 185 -1.40 -30.80 16.30
C LYS A 185 -1.79 -30.05 15.03
N ASN A 186 -1.17 -28.89 14.82
CA ASN A 186 -1.41 -28.07 13.63
C ASN A 186 -0.92 -28.76 12.35
N MET A 187 0.16 -29.57 12.42
CA MET A 187 0.59 -30.44 11.30
C MET A 187 -0.31 -31.66 11.07
N TYR A 188 -1.03 -32.13 12.08
CA TYR A 188 -2.00 -33.22 11.94
C TYR A 188 -3.30 -32.72 11.30
N GLU A 189 -3.74 -31.50 11.60
CA GLU A 189 -4.99 -30.95 11.06
C GLU A 189 -4.88 -30.56 9.58
N ASP A 190 -3.71 -30.04 9.14
CA ASP A 190 -3.47 -29.63 7.74
C ASP A 190 -2.71 -30.68 6.88
N GLY A 191 -2.18 -31.75 7.49
CA GLY A 191 -1.34 -32.73 6.81
C GLY A 191 -2.11 -33.90 6.18
N ASP A 192 -1.79 -34.21 4.92
CA ASP A 192 -2.27 -35.38 4.18
C ASP A 192 -2.12 -36.68 5.00
N GLU A 193 -3.04 -37.64 4.82
CA GLU A 193 -3.23 -38.84 5.67
C GLU A 193 -1.95 -39.68 5.89
N GLU A 194 -0.95 -39.56 5.02
CA GLU A 194 0.34 -40.25 5.11
C GLU A 194 1.30 -39.64 6.18
N MET A 195 1.24 -38.32 6.38
CA MET A 195 2.04 -37.62 7.39
C MET A 195 1.51 -37.90 8.81
N LYS A 196 0.17 -37.95 8.95
CA LYS A 196 -0.52 -38.34 10.19
C LYS A 196 -0.10 -39.72 10.68
N ARG A 197 -0.02 -40.71 9.77
CA ARG A 197 0.42 -42.07 10.10
C ARG A 197 1.86 -42.13 10.58
N THR A 198 2.73 -41.34 9.96
CA THR A 198 4.16 -41.30 10.30
C THR A 198 4.39 -40.68 11.68
N ILE A 199 3.67 -39.60 12.01
CA ILE A 199 3.74 -38.95 13.33
C ILE A 199 3.14 -39.85 14.42
N ALA A 200 2.00 -40.50 14.15
CA ALA A 200 1.40 -41.47 15.08
C ALA A 200 2.32 -42.66 15.35
N LYS A 201 3.02 -43.15 14.32
CA LYS A 201 4.01 -44.21 14.44
C LYS A 201 5.21 -43.78 15.30
N ALA A 202 5.74 -42.57 15.07
CA ALA A 202 6.83 -42.03 15.88
C ALA A 202 6.46 -41.83 17.36
N TRP A 203 5.22 -41.41 17.65
CA TRP A 203 4.72 -41.28 19.02
C TRP A 203 4.56 -42.64 19.72
N THR A 204 4.14 -43.66 18.97
CA THR A 204 4.01 -45.04 19.46
C THR A 204 5.37 -45.69 19.69
N ASP A 205 6.34 -45.48 18.80
CA ASP A 205 7.70 -46.01 18.92
C ASP A 205 8.48 -45.34 20.07
N ALA A 206 8.32 -44.02 20.25
CA ALA A 206 8.92 -43.28 21.37
C ALA A 206 8.34 -43.71 22.74
N ARG A 207 7.05 -44.03 22.81
CA ARG A 207 6.40 -44.48 24.06
C ARG A 207 6.64 -45.95 24.37
N SER A 208 6.87 -46.78 23.35
CA SER A 208 7.17 -48.22 23.50
C SER A 208 8.66 -48.53 23.69
N GLY A 209 9.53 -47.50 23.68
CA GLY A 209 10.97 -47.65 23.93
C GLY A 209 11.72 -48.42 22.84
N LYS A 210 11.12 -48.65 21.67
CA LYS A 210 11.79 -49.28 20.53
C LYS A 210 12.42 -48.21 19.65
N ALA A 211 13.59 -47.72 20.06
CA ALA A 211 14.49 -47.06 19.12
C ALA A 211 15.01 -48.15 18.14
N ALA A 212 14.43 -48.22 16.95
CA ALA A 212 15.05 -48.96 15.86
C ALA A 212 16.31 -48.20 15.44
N ASP A 213 17.48 -48.73 15.85
CA ASP A 213 18.79 -48.23 15.51
C ASP A 213 19.02 -48.29 13.98
N PRO A 214 19.20 -47.16 13.27
CA PRO A 214 19.36 -47.17 11.81
C PRO A 214 20.75 -47.57 11.32
N LEU A 215 21.69 -48.00 12.18
CA LEU A 215 23.12 -48.08 11.82
C LEU A 215 23.68 -49.50 11.62
N LYS A 216 22.86 -50.55 11.52
CA LYS A 216 23.36 -51.92 11.27
C LYS A 216 23.11 -52.46 9.86
N ARG A 217 23.34 -51.64 8.82
CA ARG A 217 23.42 -52.10 7.42
C ARG A 217 24.68 -51.62 6.70
N PHE A 218 25.84 -51.71 7.35
CA PHE A 218 27.12 -51.78 6.63
C PHE A 218 28.09 -52.67 7.41
N SER A 219 28.02 -53.97 7.14
CA SER A 219 29.10 -54.95 7.25
C SER A 219 28.76 -56.11 6.34
#